data_AF-A0A962JJK7-F1
#
_entry.id   AF-A0A962JJK7-F1
#
_cell.length_a   1.000
_cell.length_b   1.000
_cell.length_c   1.000
_cell.angle_alpha   90.00
_cell.angle_beta   90.00
_cell.angle_gamma   90.00
#
_symmetry.space_group_name_H-M   'P 1'
#
loop_
_entity.id
_entity.type
_entity.pdbx_description
1 polymer ?
#
loop_
_entity_poly.entity_id
_entity_poly.type
_entity_poly.pdbx_seq_one_letter_code
_entity_poly.pdbx_strand_id
1 'polypeptide(L)'
;MYYVGLDRDGNEKRPIQICGILRVLARTRNNDHRGHGYLLEWLDCDNHKHTWAMPAELFKGDCSEVRGFLMASGLFISPIANKALLPQYIQTTHTKSRVLCVNKTGWHAYKDHLMYVTPQQSYGQYGHEIVFQSESHTSNSYQQKSTLAEWQQQLSHYCIGNSRLAFSVSIAFAGVLLQILVMNRVVFIYVVIPV
;
A
#
# COMPACT_ATOMS: atom_id res chain seq x y z
N MET A 1 -4.71 -21.96 1.56
CA MET A 1 -6.09 -21.95 2.08
C MET A 1 -6.86 -23.16 1.57
N TYR A 2 -7.65 -23.83 2.42
CA TYR A 2 -8.43 -25.01 2.04
C TYR A 2 -9.92 -24.81 2.34
N TYR A 3 -10.77 -25.44 1.53
CA TYR A 3 -12.21 -25.56 1.75
C TYR A 3 -12.55 -27.02 2.06
N VAL A 4 -13.36 -27.21 3.10
CA VAL A 4 -13.94 -28.51 3.47
C VAL A 4 -15.44 -28.36 3.36
N GLY A 5 -16.04 -29.07 2.40
CA GLY A 5 -17.49 -29.12 2.24
C GLY A 5 -18.07 -30.34 2.93
N LEU A 6 -19.39 -30.35 3.10
CA LEU A 6 -20.12 -31.53 3.59
C LEU A 6 -20.68 -32.37 2.43
N ASP A 7 -20.81 -33.67 2.61
CA ASP A 7 -21.57 -34.56 1.74
C ASP A 7 -23.07 -34.55 2.08
N ARG A 8 -23.85 -35.40 1.38
CA ARG A 8 -25.31 -35.47 1.57
C ARG A 8 -25.70 -36.01 2.93
N ASP A 9 -24.80 -36.75 3.57
CA ASP A 9 -24.99 -37.40 4.86
C ASP A 9 -24.40 -36.56 6.01
N GLY A 10 -23.86 -35.37 5.69
CA GLY A 10 -23.29 -34.43 6.66
C GLY A 10 -21.83 -34.71 7.02
N ASN A 11 -21.15 -35.64 6.35
CA ASN A 11 -19.73 -35.92 6.60
C ASN A 11 -18.82 -34.96 5.83
N GLU A 12 -17.64 -34.70 6.39
CA GLU A 12 -16.62 -33.85 5.75
C GLU A 12 -16.04 -34.51 4.49
N LYS A 13 -16.06 -33.76 3.38
CA LYS A 13 -15.38 -34.14 2.15
C LYS A 13 -13.87 -33.90 2.26
N ARG A 14 -13.12 -34.52 1.36
CA ARG A 14 -11.69 -34.25 1.21
C ARG A 14 -11.44 -32.74 1.05
N PRO A 15 -10.49 -32.15 1.80
CA PRO A 15 -10.15 -30.75 1.67
C PRO A 15 -9.69 -30.42 0.24
N ILE A 16 -10.20 -29.32 -0.31
CA ILE A 16 -9.79 -28.79 -1.61
C ILE A 16 -9.03 -27.49 -1.37
N GLN A 17 -7.80 -27.40 -1.87
CA GLN A 17 -7.05 -26.14 -1.80
C GLN A 17 -7.73 -25.10 -2.69
N ILE A 18 -8.01 -23.92 -2.15
CA ILE A 18 -8.58 -22.78 -2.89
C ILE A 18 -7.46 -21.93 -3.51
N CYS A 19 -6.49 -21.55 -2.68
CA CYS A 19 -5.37 -20.69 -3.07
C CYS A 19 -4.18 -20.87 -2.10
N GLY A 20 -3.10 -20.11 -2.33
CA GLY A 20 -1.98 -19.92 -1.42
C GLY A 20 -2.37 -19.26 -0.09
N ILE A 21 -1.44 -18.55 0.53
CA ILE A 21 -1.72 -17.77 1.75
C ILE A 21 -2.29 -16.42 1.32
N LEU A 22 -3.56 -16.18 1.64
CA LEU A 22 -4.24 -14.90 1.45
C LEU A 22 -4.92 -14.51 2.76
N ARG A 23 -4.74 -13.26 3.19
CA ARG A 23 -5.31 -12.69 4.40
C ARG A 23 -6.08 -11.42 4.06
N VAL A 24 -7.27 -11.28 4.67
CA VAL A 24 -8.02 -10.02 4.66
C VAL A 24 -7.64 -9.26 5.93
N LEU A 25 -6.77 -8.26 5.80
CA LEU A 25 -6.25 -7.50 6.94
C LEU A 25 -7.29 -6.52 7.49
N ALA A 26 -7.96 -5.79 6.60
CA ALA A 26 -8.89 -4.73 6.97
C ALA A 26 -9.95 -4.47 5.90
N ARG A 27 -11.03 -3.80 6.30
CA ARG A 27 -11.96 -3.15 5.36
C ARG A 27 -11.40 -1.78 5.00
N THR A 28 -11.42 -1.42 3.72
CA THR A 28 -10.95 -0.11 3.27
C THR A 28 -12.12 0.84 3.03
N ARG A 29 -11.89 2.14 3.24
CA ARG A 29 -12.80 3.21 2.83
C ARG A 29 -12.02 4.43 2.33
N ASN A 30 -12.59 5.23 1.44
CA ASN A 30 -12.06 6.56 1.12
C ASN A 30 -12.66 7.64 2.07
N ASN A 31 -12.14 8.87 1.99
CA ASN A 31 -12.60 9.99 2.83
C ASN A 31 -14.09 10.29 2.68
N ASP A 32 -14.61 10.21 1.46
CA ASP A 32 -16.02 10.54 1.16
C ASP A 32 -16.99 9.40 1.46
N HIS A 33 -16.51 8.26 1.97
CA HIS A 33 -17.28 7.04 2.24
C HIS A 33 -18.01 6.47 1.01
N ARG A 34 -17.58 6.84 -0.21
CA ARG A 34 -18.15 6.36 -1.47
C ARG A 34 -17.40 5.17 -2.06
N GLY A 35 -16.13 5.02 -1.71
CA GLY A 35 -15.30 3.88 -2.10
C GLY A 35 -15.07 2.97 -0.91
N HIS A 36 -15.44 1.70 -1.05
CA HIS A 36 -15.22 0.65 -0.05
C HIS A 36 -14.49 -0.54 -0.67
N GLY A 37 -13.73 -1.26 0.14
CA GLY A 37 -12.93 -2.37 -0.35
C GLY A 37 -12.35 -3.24 0.75
N TYR A 38 -11.29 -3.97 0.41
CA TYR A 38 -10.60 -4.91 1.27
C TYR A 38 -9.09 -4.73 1.13
N LEU A 39 -8.40 -4.66 2.26
CA LEU A 39 -6.94 -4.69 2.29
C LEU A 39 -6.51 -6.15 2.34
N LEU A 40 -5.96 -6.63 1.23
CA LEU A 40 -5.51 -8.00 1.05
C LEU A 40 -4.00 -8.08 1.24
N GLU A 41 -3.54 -9.17 1.84
CA GLU A 41 -2.12 -9.52 1.95
C GLU A 41 -1.92 -10.98 1.53
N TRP A 42 -0.92 -11.24 0.68
CA TRP A 42 -0.56 -12.60 0.28
C TRP A 42 0.95 -12.74 0.10
N LEU A 43 1.38 -13.99 -0.05
CA LEU A 43 2.74 -14.35 -0.46
C LEU A 43 2.70 -14.86 -1.91
N ASP A 44 3.66 -14.41 -2.72
CA ASP A 44 3.90 -15.00 -4.03
C ASP A 44 4.67 -16.33 -3.94
N CYS A 45 5.00 -16.94 -5.08
CA CYS A 45 5.75 -18.19 -5.14
C CYS A 45 7.17 -18.10 -4.56
N ASP A 46 7.73 -16.89 -4.47
CA ASP A 46 9.06 -16.62 -3.93
C ASP A 46 8.99 -16.14 -2.47
N ASN A 47 7.82 -16.25 -1.83
CA ASN A 47 7.51 -15.77 -0.48
C ASN A 47 7.66 -14.25 -0.29
N HIS A 48 7.65 -13.46 -1.36
CA HIS A 48 7.54 -12.01 -1.21
C HIS A 48 6.12 -11.64 -0.82
N LYS A 49 6.04 -10.70 0.12
CA LYS A 49 4.77 -10.23 0.65
C LYS A 49 4.22 -9.12 -0.23
N HIS A 50 2.99 -9.32 -0.69
CA HIS A 50 2.24 -8.35 -1.46
C HIS A 50 1.07 -7.82 -0.65
N THR A 51 0.67 -6.58 -0.95
CA THR A 51 -0.48 -5.95 -0.31
C THR A 51 -1.27 -5.18 -1.36
N TRP A 52 -2.60 -5.27 -1.29
CA TRP A 52 -3.49 -4.58 -2.22
C TRP A 52 -4.74 -4.07 -1.53
N ALA A 53 -4.98 -2.77 -1.64
CA ALA A 53 -6.27 -2.16 -1.33
C ALA A 53 -7.24 -2.41 -2.51
N MET A 54 -7.90 -3.57 -2.49
CA MET A 54 -8.81 -4.02 -3.54
C MET A 54 -10.18 -3.34 -3.42
N PRO A 55 -10.65 -2.62 -4.47
CA PRO A 55 -12.02 -2.10 -4.52
C PRO A 55 -13.07 -3.22 -4.47
N ALA A 56 -14.14 -3.03 -3.70
CA ALA A 56 -15.21 -4.02 -3.61
C ALA A 56 -15.99 -4.18 -4.94
N GLU A 57 -16.01 -3.14 -5.78
CA GLU A 57 -16.67 -3.17 -7.09
C GLU A 57 -16.08 -4.20 -8.06
N LEU A 58 -14.83 -4.62 -7.85
CA LEU A 58 -14.17 -5.67 -8.65
C LEU A 58 -14.82 -7.06 -8.45
N PHE A 59 -15.68 -7.21 -7.45
CA PHE A 59 -16.52 -8.41 -7.30
C PHE A 59 -17.72 -8.45 -8.24
N LYS A 60 -17.96 -7.41 -9.06
CA LYS A 60 -19.03 -7.42 -10.05
C LYS A 60 -18.82 -8.55 -11.07
N GLY A 61 -19.92 -9.16 -11.51
CA GLY A 61 -19.88 -10.23 -12.52
C GLY A 61 -19.26 -11.51 -11.98
N ASP A 62 -18.28 -12.06 -12.71
CA ASP A 62 -17.66 -13.34 -12.40
C ASP A 62 -16.40 -13.24 -11.52
N CYS A 63 -16.04 -12.02 -11.08
CA CYS A 63 -14.83 -11.72 -10.31
C CYS A 63 -13.51 -12.14 -11.01
N SER A 64 -13.50 -12.21 -12.35
CA SER A 64 -12.30 -12.58 -13.12
C SER A 64 -11.14 -11.59 -12.94
N GLU A 65 -11.44 -10.30 -12.83
CA GLU A 65 -10.44 -9.24 -12.65
C GLU A 65 -9.66 -9.41 -11.33
N VAL A 66 -10.36 -9.67 -10.22
CA VAL A 66 -9.73 -9.95 -8.91
C VAL A 66 -8.80 -11.17 -9.00
N ARG A 67 -9.28 -12.27 -9.60
CA ARG A 67 -8.46 -13.48 -9.75
C ARG A 67 -7.26 -13.25 -10.66
N GLY A 68 -7.46 -12.55 -11.77
CA GLY A 68 -6.41 -12.23 -12.73
C GLY A 68 -5.30 -11.40 -12.10
N PHE A 69 -5.66 -10.35 -11.35
CA PHE A 69 -4.69 -9.51 -10.64
C PHE A 69 -3.89 -10.29 -9.59
N LEU A 70 -4.57 -11.08 -8.76
CA LEU A 70 -3.93 -11.90 -7.73
C LEU A 70 -2.99 -12.95 -8.34
N MET A 71 -3.41 -13.64 -9.41
CA MET A 71 -2.56 -14.60 -10.14
C MET A 71 -1.35 -13.91 -10.79
N ALA A 72 -1.56 -12.78 -11.45
CA ALA A 72 -0.49 -12.00 -12.09
C ALA A 72 0.56 -11.52 -11.07
N SER A 73 0.14 -11.32 -9.82
CA SER A 73 1.01 -10.96 -8.70
C SER A 73 1.45 -12.17 -7.86
N GLY A 74 1.42 -13.37 -8.44
CA GLY A 74 2.04 -14.58 -7.89
C GLY A 74 1.22 -15.37 -6.87
N LEU A 75 -0.04 -15.00 -6.58
CA LEU A 75 -0.90 -15.84 -5.74
C LEU A 75 -1.28 -17.11 -6.49
N PHE A 76 -0.90 -18.27 -5.95
CA PHE A 76 -1.44 -19.54 -6.41
C PHE A 76 -2.96 -19.58 -6.19
N ILE A 77 -3.74 -19.83 -7.24
CA ILE A 77 -5.18 -20.10 -7.18
C ILE A 77 -5.44 -21.45 -7.83
N SER A 78 -6.13 -22.33 -7.11
CA SER A 78 -6.39 -23.70 -7.54
C SER A 78 -7.34 -23.75 -8.74
N PRO A 79 -6.98 -24.44 -9.83
CA PRO A 79 -7.82 -24.53 -11.03
C PRO A 79 -9.04 -25.46 -10.85
N ILE A 80 -8.96 -26.39 -9.90
CA ILE A 80 -10.00 -27.39 -9.61
C ILE A 80 -11.01 -26.91 -8.56
N ALA A 81 -10.65 -25.90 -7.77
CA ALA A 81 -11.56 -25.34 -6.78
C ALA A 81 -12.70 -24.58 -7.46
N ASN A 82 -13.87 -24.59 -6.82
CA ASN A 82 -14.97 -23.75 -7.28
C ASN A 82 -14.55 -22.28 -7.25
N LYS A 83 -14.62 -21.60 -8.41
CA LYS A 83 -14.18 -20.22 -8.62
C LYS A 83 -14.87 -19.20 -7.70
N ALA A 84 -16.03 -19.53 -7.16
CA ALA A 84 -16.77 -18.69 -6.22
C ALA A 84 -16.19 -18.70 -4.79
N LEU A 85 -15.43 -19.72 -4.41
CA LEU A 85 -14.95 -19.88 -3.03
C LEU A 85 -13.98 -18.78 -2.60
N LEU A 86 -13.10 -18.32 -3.51
CA LEU A 86 -12.15 -17.26 -3.20
C LEU A 86 -12.85 -15.90 -2.98
N PRO A 87 -13.71 -15.40 -3.90
CA PRO A 87 -14.52 -14.22 -3.65
C PRO A 87 -15.40 -14.34 -2.40
N GLN A 88 -15.99 -15.51 -2.16
CA GLN A 88 -16.80 -15.77 -0.97
C GLN A 88 -15.96 -15.61 0.29
N TYR A 89 -14.78 -16.26 0.36
CA TYR A 89 -13.86 -16.11 1.48
C TYR A 89 -13.55 -14.64 1.78
N ILE A 90 -13.18 -13.85 0.76
CA ILE A 90 -12.82 -12.45 0.98
C ILE A 90 -14.02 -11.64 1.50
N GLN A 91 -15.21 -11.85 0.94
CA GLN A 91 -16.41 -11.08 1.30
C GLN A 91 -17.01 -11.49 2.65
N THR A 92 -16.89 -12.75 3.06
CA THR A 92 -17.44 -13.24 4.33
C THR A 92 -16.43 -13.17 5.48
N THR A 93 -15.15 -12.90 5.20
CA THR A 93 -14.16 -12.70 6.26
C THR A 93 -14.48 -11.44 7.05
N HIS A 94 -14.85 -11.62 8.32
CA HIS A 94 -15.10 -10.53 9.24
C HIS A 94 -13.78 -10.01 9.82
N THR A 95 -13.41 -8.78 9.49
CA THR A 95 -12.33 -8.03 10.15
C THR A 95 -12.90 -6.80 10.86
N LYS A 96 -12.47 -6.58 12.10
CA LYS A 96 -12.80 -5.36 12.85
C LYS A 96 -11.95 -4.17 12.43
N SER A 97 -10.81 -4.44 11.77
CA SER A 97 -9.87 -3.41 11.34
C SER A 97 -10.42 -2.65 10.14
N ARG A 98 -10.24 -1.32 10.17
CA ARG A 98 -10.63 -0.41 9.10
C ARG A 98 -9.46 0.49 8.75
N VAL A 99 -9.19 0.64 7.47
CA VAL A 99 -8.13 1.53 6.96
C VAL A 99 -8.71 2.55 6.00
N LEU A 100 -8.14 3.75 6.02
CA LEU A 100 -8.42 4.81 5.08
C LEU A 100 -7.52 4.65 3.84
N CYS A 101 -8.12 4.64 2.66
CA CYS A 101 -7.39 4.72 1.40
C CYS A 101 -7.27 6.17 0.95
N VAL A 102 -6.05 6.58 0.60
CA VAL A 102 -5.76 7.88 -0.01
C VAL A 102 -5.16 7.70 -1.40
N ASN A 103 -5.52 8.57 -2.34
CA ASN A 103 -5.07 8.50 -3.74
C ASN A 103 -3.87 9.41 -4.04
N LYS A 104 -3.30 10.07 -3.03
CA LYS A 104 -2.12 10.93 -3.16
C LYS A 104 -1.12 10.61 -2.05
N THR A 105 0.17 10.68 -2.39
CA THR A 105 1.25 10.62 -1.41
C THR A 105 1.46 11.98 -0.75
N GLY A 106 2.17 12.01 0.37
CA GLY A 106 2.42 13.22 1.16
C GLY A 106 1.61 13.27 2.44
N TRP A 107 1.37 14.46 2.96
CA TRP A 107 0.71 14.66 4.25
C TRP A 107 -0.80 14.56 4.17
N HIS A 108 -1.39 13.85 5.12
CA HIS A 108 -2.84 13.70 5.29
C HIS A 108 -3.21 13.92 6.76
N ALA A 109 -4.27 14.70 7.00
CA ALA A 109 -4.84 14.84 8.33
C ALA A 109 -5.76 13.64 8.61
N TYR A 110 -5.59 13.00 9.76
CA TYR A 110 -6.40 11.88 10.20
C TYR A 110 -6.50 11.83 11.72
N LYS A 111 -7.73 11.82 12.24
CA LYS A 111 -8.03 11.83 13.68
C LYS A 111 -7.22 12.90 14.43
N ASP A 112 -7.18 14.12 13.91
CA ASP A 112 -6.41 15.26 14.47
C ASP A 112 -4.88 15.09 14.48
N HIS A 113 -4.33 14.12 13.75
CA HIS A 113 -2.90 13.90 13.59
C HIS A 113 -2.49 13.99 12.12
N LEU A 114 -1.25 14.43 11.87
CA LEU A 114 -0.69 14.53 10.52
C LEU A 114 0.09 13.26 10.17
N MET A 115 -0.34 12.55 9.14
CA MET A 115 0.26 11.30 8.68
C MET A 115 0.99 11.54 7.35
N TYR A 116 2.21 11.02 7.19
CA TYR A 116 2.94 11.09 5.93
C TYR A 116 2.80 9.77 5.18
N VAL A 117 2.11 9.77 4.05
CA VAL A 117 1.78 8.57 3.28
C VAL A 117 2.69 8.46 2.06
N THR A 118 3.39 7.32 1.95
CA THR A 118 4.11 6.91 0.73
C THR A 118 3.41 5.71 0.09
N PRO A 119 3.79 5.33 -1.14
CA PRO A 119 3.21 4.14 -1.78
C PRO A 119 3.48 2.83 -1.03
N GLN A 120 4.55 2.77 -0.24
CA GLN A 120 4.92 1.57 0.53
C GLN A 120 4.30 1.54 1.91
N GLN A 121 4.28 2.68 2.60
CA GLN A 121 3.82 2.75 3.98
C GLN A 121 3.41 4.17 4.37
N SER A 122 2.70 4.26 5.48
CA SER A 122 2.32 5.52 6.09
C SER A 122 3.00 5.69 7.43
N TYR A 123 3.51 6.89 7.69
CA TYR A 123 4.22 7.26 8.91
C TYR A 123 3.36 8.19 9.77
N GLY A 124 3.48 8.02 11.08
CA GLY A 124 2.72 8.77 12.09
C GLY A 124 1.94 7.85 13.02
N GLN A 125 1.30 8.44 14.04
CA GLN A 125 0.62 7.70 15.11
C GLN A 125 -0.39 6.65 14.62
N TYR A 126 -1.11 6.97 13.55
CA TYR A 126 -2.11 6.08 12.93
C TYR A 126 -1.68 5.62 11.53
N GLY A 127 -0.38 5.54 11.25
CA GLY A 127 0.11 5.15 9.92
C GLY A 127 -0.43 3.80 9.46
N HIS A 128 -0.58 2.83 10.36
CA HIS A 128 -1.16 1.52 10.05
C HIS A 128 -2.65 1.56 9.66
N GLU A 129 -3.35 2.66 9.93
CA GLU A 129 -4.75 2.86 9.55
C GLU A 129 -4.91 3.60 8.22
N ILE A 130 -3.83 3.98 7.53
CA ILE A 130 -3.89 4.70 6.26
C ILE A 130 -3.01 4.00 5.23
N VAL A 131 -3.57 3.74 4.06
CA VAL A 131 -2.86 3.10 2.94
C VAL A 131 -3.01 3.94 1.69
N PHE A 132 -1.95 3.98 0.89
CA PHE A 132 -2.01 4.56 -0.44
C PHE A 132 -2.70 3.59 -1.40
N GLN A 133 -3.63 4.10 -2.20
CA GLN A 133 -4.30 3.36 -3.27
C GLN A 133 -4.22 4.21 -4.55
N SER A 134 -3.45 3.73 -5.53
CA SER A 134 -3.39 4.35 -6.86
C SER A 134 -4.54 3.84 -7.74
N GLU A 135 -5.13 4.72 -8.54
CA GLU A 135 -6.09 4.36 -9.60
C GLU A 135 -5.39 3.68 -10.80
N SER A 136 -4.08 3.86 -10.94
CA SER A 136 -3.27 3.26 -11.98
C SER A 136 -2.19 2.37 -11.37
N HIS A 137 -1.92 1.20 -11.96
CA HIS A 137 -0.91 0.23 -11.51
C HIS A 137 0.55 0.72 -11.68
N THR A 138 0.80 2.01 -11.50
CA THR A 138 2.14 2.60 -11.61
C THR A 138 3.04 2.01 -10.54
N SER A 139 4.20 1.54 -11.00
CA SER A 139 5.26 0.98 -10.17
C SER A 139 5.66 1.95 -9.06
N ASN A 140 5.83 1.41 -7.86
CA ASN A 140 6.38 2.10 -6.69
C ASN A 140 7.66 2.88 -7.06
N SER A 141 7.54 4.19 -7.27
CA SER A 141 8.69 5.04 -7.65
C SER A 141 9.60 5.40 -6.47
N TYR A 142 9.16 5.13 -5.24
CA TYR A 142 9.96 5.31 -4.04
C TYR A 142 10.73 4.02 -3.77
N GLN A 143 12.05 4.04 -3.95
CA GLN A 143 12.92 2.94 -3.54
C GLN A 143 14.03 3.49 -2.66
N GLN A 144 14.24 2.84 -1.52
CA GLN A 144 15.40 3.12 -0.70
C GLN A 144 16.58 2.32 -1.27
N LYS A 145 17.61 3.03 -1.71
CA LYS A 145 18.91 2.44 -2.00
C LYS A 145 19.82 2.72 -0.82
N SER A 146 20.43 1.67 -0.25
CA SER A 146 21.41 1.79 0.83
C SER A 146 20.81 2.29 2.18
N THR A 147 21.66 2.55 3.17
CA THR A 147 21.32 2.92 4.55
C THR A 147 21.53 4.42 4.80
N LEU A 148 20.87 4.95 5.84
CA LEU A 148 21.11 6.34 6.27
C LEU A 148 22.58 6.58 6.64
N ALA A 149 23.23 5.60 7.29
CA ALA A 149 24.63 5.70 7.68
C ALA A 149 25.55 5.83 6.45
N GLU A 150 25.32 5.00 5.43
CA GLU A 150 26.05 5.09 4.16
C GLU A 150 25.80 6.43 3.45
N TRP A 151 24.55 6.92 3.42
CA TRP A 151 24.26 8.26 2.88
C TRP A 151 25.00 9.36 3.65
N GLN A 152 25.07 9.26 4.98
CA GLN A 152 25.79 10.23 5.80
C GLN A 152 27.29 10.24 5.50
N GLN A 153 27.90 9.05 5.38
CA GLN A 153 29.32 8.88 5.08
C GLN A 153 29.69 9.28 3.64
N GLN A 154 28.85 8.94 2.65
CA GLN A 154 29.19 9.10 1.23
C GLN A 154 28.69 10.40 0.61
N LEU A 155 27.65 11.04 1.16
CA LEU A 155 27.05 12.25 0.59
C LEU A 155 27.03 13.42 1.57
N SER A 156 26.52 13.21 2.79
CA SER A 156 26.25 14.32 3.71
C SER A 156 27.52 15.03 4.17
N HIS A 157 28.65 14.32 4.28
CA HIS A 157 29.91 14.90 4.73
C HIS A 157 30.39 16.04 3.81
N TYR A 158 30.12 15.96 2.49
CA TYR A 158 30.45 17.04 1.54
C TYR A 158 29.64 18.32 1.73
N CYS A 159 28.52 18.26 2.46
CA CYS A 159 27.71 19.43 2.75
C CYS A 159 28.31 20.30 3.87
N ILE A 160 29.19 19.74 4.72
CA ILE A 160 29.80 20.47 5.83
C ILE A 160 30.75 21.54 5.28
N GLY A 161 30.46 22.81 5.57
CA GLY A 161 31.22 23.95 5.04
C GLY A 161 30.91 24.34 3.59
N ASN A 162 30.04 23.59 2.88
CA ASN A 162 29.62 23.91 1.51
C ASN A 162 28.17 24.40 1.49
N SER A 163 28.00 25.73 1.50
CA SER A 163 26.69 26.38 1.53
C SER A 163 25.77 25.97 0.38
N ARG A 164 26.32 25.73 -0.83
CA ARG A 164 25.53 25.34 -2.00
C ARG A 164 24.97 23.93 -1.86
N LEU A 165 25.79 22.96 -1.45
CA LEU A 165 25.33 21.59 -1.25
C LEU A 165 24.37 21.48 -0.06
N ALA A 166 24.68 22.16 1.05
CA ALA A 166 23.78 22.23 2.19
C ALA A 166 22.42 22.84 1.82
N PHE A 167 22.41 23.91 1.01
CA PHE A 167 21.19 24.52 0.51
C PHE A 167 20.41 23.58 -0.42
N SER A 168 21.08 22.90 -1.37
CA SER A 168 20.45 21.93 -2.27
C SER A 168 19.77 20.79 -1.51
N VAL A 169 20.44 20.23 -0.51
CA VAL A 169 19.85 19.19 0.37
C VAL A 169 18.68 19.75 1.15
N SER A 170 18.80 20.96 1.70
CA SER A 170 17.73 21.61 2.47
C SER A 170 16.47 21.86 1.64
N ILE A 171 16.60 22.27 0.37
CA ILE A 171 15.46 22.48 -0.53
C ILE A 171 14.70 21.17 -0.77
N ALA A 172 15.40 20.05 -0.91
CA ALA A 172 14.76 18.75 -1.11
C ALA A 172 13.82 18.38 0.06
N PHE A 173 14.16 18.78 1.28
CA PHE A 173 13.31 18.59 2.46
C PHE A 173 12.26 19.69 2.66
N ALA A 174 12.50 20.89 2.13
CA ALA A 174 11.62 22.04 2.34
C ALA A 174 10.17 21.72 1.96
N GLY A 175 9.94 21.06 0.82
CA GLY A 175 8.60 20.72 0.35
C GLY A 175 7.78 19.88 1.34
N VAL A 176 8.42 18.95 2.06
CA VAL A 176 7.76 18.13 3.09
C VAL A 176 7.53 18.95 4.37
N LEU A 177 8.41 19.89 4.70
CA LEU A 177 8.29 20.69 5.93
C LEU A 177 7.22 21.80 5.84
N LEU A 178 6.89 22.29 4.64
CA LEU A 178 5.92 23.38 4.47
C LEU A 178 4.56 23.08 5.12
N GLN A 179 4.06 21.86 4.96
CA GLN A 179 2.77 21.47 5.53
C GLN A 179 2.79 21.50 7.06
N ILE A 180 3.91 21.11 7.69
CA ILE A 180 4.08 21.14 9.15
C ILE A 180 4.11 22.58 9.65
N LEU A 181 4.74 23.48 8.88
CA LEU A 181 4.85 24.91 9.21
C LEU A 181 3.59 25.71 8.85
N VAL A 182 2.52 25.07 8.35
CA VAL A 182 1.29 25.73 7.89
C VAL A 182 1.59 26.80 6.81
N MET A 183 2.60 26.53 5.98
CA MET A 183 3.01 27.40 4.87
C MET A 183 2.53 26.83 3.54
N ASN A 184 1.92 27.68 2.70
CA ASN A 184 1.28 27.21 1.47
C ASN A 184 2.24 27.03 0.28
N ARG A 185 3.29 27.85 0.16
CA ARG A 185 4.26 27.83 -0.95
C ARG A 185 5.59 28.45 -0.54
N VAL A 186 6.68 27.92 -1.08
CA VAL A 186 8.01 28.56 -1.08
C VAL A 186 8.61 28.42 -2.48
N VAL A 187 9.24 29.48 -2.96
CA VAL A 187 9.97 29.51 -4.23
C VAL A 187 11.44 29.73 -3.91
N PHE A 188 12.30 28.84 -4.40
CA PHE A 188 13.75 28.99 -4.32
C PHE A 188 14.27 29.42 -5.68
N ILE A 189 15.01 30.53 -5.74
CA ILE A 189 15.66 31.02 -6.95
C ILE A 189 17.16 30.83 -6.76
N TYR A 190 17.79 30.01 -7.60
CA TYR A 190 19.23 29.81 -7.61
C TYR A 190 19.83 30.57 -8.81
N VAL A 191 20.49 31.69 -8.55
CA VAL A 191 21.17 32.48 -9.58
C VAL A 191 22.65 32.15 -9.56
N VAL A 192 23.16 31.60 -10.67
CA VAL A 192 24.60 31.44 -10.88
C VAL A 192 25.12 32.74 -11.46
N ILE A 193 25.91 33.49 -10.70
CA ILE A 193 26.66 34.62 -11.20
C ILE A 193 27.98 34.07 -11.75
N PRO A 194 28.25 34.18 -13.07
CA PRO A 194 29.56 33.82 -13.60
C PRO A 194 30.61 34.74 -13.00
N VAL A 195 31.73 34.16 -12.56
CA VAL A 195 32.92 34.90 -12.12
C VAL A 195 33.74 35.31 -13.33
#